data_AF-A0A356E2V0-F1
#
_entry.id   AF-A0A356E2V0-F1
#
_cell.length_a   1.000
_cell.length_b   1.000
_cell.length_c   1.000
_cell.angle_alpha   90.00
_cell.angle_beta   90.00
_cell.angle_gamma   90.00
#
_symmetry.space_group_name_H-M   'P 1'
#
loop_
_entity.id
_entity.type
_entity.pdbx_description
1 polymer ?
#
loop_
_entity_poly.entity_id
_entity_poly.type
_entity_poly.pdbx_seq_one_letter_code
_entity_poly.pdbx_strand_id
1 'polypeptide(L)' 'MQQVFDKPVLFGHRGSSFDHPENTLASFKACLDMHIDGIELDVQRCKSGE' A
#
# COMPACT_ATOMS: atom_id res chain seq x y z
N MET A 1 -18.88 -16.90 5.52
CA MET A 1 -17.81 -15.90 5.29
C MET A 1 -18.49 -14.66 4.76
N GLN A 2 -18.51 -13.58 5.54
CA GLN A 2 -19.19 -12.35 5.15
C GLN A 2 -18.26 -11.60 4.19
N GLN A 3 -18.74 -11.29 2.99
CA GLN A 3 -17.99 -10.45 2.05
C GLN A 3 -17.94 -9.03 2.61
N VAL A 4 -16.74 -8.47 2.75
CA VAL A 4 -16.50 -7.13 3.29
C VAL A 4 -16.56 -6.06 2.19
N PHE A 5 -16.37 -6.45 0.92
CA PHE A 5 -16.39 -5.57 -0.24
C PHE A 5 -17.37 -6.09 -1.30
N ASP A 6 -18.04 -5.17 -1.98
CA ASP A 6 -19.01 -5.47 -3.04
C ASP A 6 -18.34 -5.88 -4.37
N LYS A 7 -17.03 -5.66 -4.49
CA LYS A 7 -16.18 -5.98 -5.65
C LYS A 7 -14.76 -6.36 -5.19
N PRO A 8 -13.96 -7.04 -6.04
CA PRO A 8 -12.52 -7.11 -5.83
C PRO A 8 -11.94 -5.70 -5.71
N VAL A 9 -11.10 -5.51 -4.70
CA VAL A 9 -10.38 -4.27 -4.41
C VAL A 9 -8.91 -4.48 -4.70
N LEU A 10 -8.28 -3.52 -5.39
CA LEU A 10 -6.87 -3.58 -5.71
C LEU A 10 -6.07 -2.89 -4.60
N PHE A 11 -5.07 -3.60 -4.08
CA PHE A 11 -4.11 -3.04 -3.14
C PHE A 11 -2.71 -3.04 -3.76
N GLY A 12 -2.04 -1.89 -3.74
CA GLY A 12 -0.63 -1.81 -4.12
C GLY A 12 0.24 -2.44 -3.03
N HIS A 13 0.80 -3.62 -3.31
CA HIS A 13 1.68 -4.36 -2.40
C HIS A 13 2.97 -3.57 -2.13
N ARG A 14 3.12 -3.04 -0.91
CA ARG A 14 4.17 -2.10 -0.49
C ARG A 14 4.22 -0.83 -1.35
N GLY A 15 3.06 -0.40 -1.85
CA GLY A 15 2.89 0.62 -2.89
C GLY A 15 3.08 0.09 -4.32
N SER A 16 3.51 0.93 -5.26
CA SER A 16 3.94 0.58 -6.62
C SER A 16 5.37 0.02 -6.61
N SER A 17 5.58 -1.08 -5.87
CA SER A 17 6.90 -1.65 -5.58
C SER A 17 7.66 -2.19 -6.81
N PHE A 18 6.96 -2.41 -7.93
CA PHE A 18 7.57 -2.79 -9.19
C PHE A 18 8.33 -1.62 -9.85
N ASP A 19 7.74 -0.42 -9.85
CA ASP A 19 8.28 0.76 -10.52
C ASP A 19 9.04 1.72 -9.58
N HIS A 20 8.79 1.61 -8.26
CA HIS A 20 9.33 2.50 -7.22
C HIS A 20 9.86 1.68 -6.03
N PRO A 21 10.78 2.22 -5.22
CA PRO A 21 11.25 1.53 -4.01
C PRO A 21 10.10 1.22 -3.04
N GLU A 22 10.00 -0.03 -2.60
CA GLU A 22 8.94 -0.51 -1.70
C GLU A 22 8.85 0.29 -0.38
N ASN A 23 7.64 0.38 0.19
CA ASN A 23 7.38 1.05 1.47
C ASN A 23 7.88 2.52 1.53
N THR A 24 7.90 3.23 0.39
CA THR A 24 8.28 4.65 0.32
C THR A 24 7.11 5.56 -0.06
N LEU A 25 7.19 6.83 0.34
CA LEU A 25 6.22 7.85 -0.06
C LEU A 25 6.11 8.01 -1.59
N ALA A 26 7.19 7.80 -2.33
CA ALA A 26 7.17 7.84 -3.80
C ALA A 26 6.31 6.70 -4.37
N SER A 27 6.52 5.49 -3.86
CA SER A 27 5.73 4.30 -4.23
C SER A 27 4.24 4.46 -3.87
N PHE A 28 3.93 5.06 -2.72
CA PHE A 28 2.54 5.34 -2.31
C PHE A 28 1.90 6.42 -3.17
N LYS A 29 2.65 7.48 -3.51
CA LYS A 29 2.16 8.54 -4.39
C LYS A 29 1.81 8.00 -5.77
N ALA A 30 2.62 7.10 -6.33
CA ALA A 30 2.30 6.44 -7.59
C ALA A 30 0.97 5.65 -7.53
N CYS A 31 0.68 4.95 -6.42
CA CYS A 31 -0.63 4.29 -6.23
C CYS A 31 -1.80 5.27 -6.18
N LEU A 32 -1.62 6.42 -5.52
CA LEU A 32 -2.64 7.49 -5.47
C LEU A 32 -2.90 8.07 -6.86
N ASP A 33 -1.85 8.37 -7.62
CA ASP A 33 -1.94 8.89 -8.98
C ASP A 33 -2.63 7.87 -9.93
N MET A 34 -2.45 6.57 -9.67
CA MET A 34 -3.14 5.48 -10.37
C MET A 34 -4.56 5.18 -9.87
N HIS A 35 -5.06 5.88 -8.84
CA HIS A 35 -6.40 5.71 -8.28
C HIS A 35 -6.72 4.26 -7.82
N ILE A 36 -5.73 3.58 -7.24
CA ILE A 36 -5.88 2.23 -6.70
C ILE A 36 -6.75 2.27 -5.43
N ASP A 37 -7.57 1.24 -5.17
CA ASP A 37 -8.53 1.23 -4.05
C ASP A 37 -7.84 1.32 -2.67
N GLY A 38 -6.61 0.80 -2.54
CA GLY A 38 -5.82 0.90 -1.32
C GLY A 38 -4.33 0.63 -1.50
N ILE A 39 -3.59 0.84 -0.41
CA ILE A 39 -2.14 0.61 -0.34
C ILE A 39 -1.87 -0.33 0.83
N GLU A 40 -1.06 -1.35 0.59
CA GLU A 40 -0.52 -2.22 1.63
C GLU A 40 0.86 -1.68 2.07
N LEU A 41 1.16 -1.78 3.37
CA LEU A 41 2.35 -1.24 4.01
C LEU A 41 2.83 -2.20 5.09
N ASP A 42 4.13 -2.48 5.10
CA ASP A 42 4.78 -3.12 6.25
C ASP A 42 5.19 -2.07 7.30
N VAL A 43 4.74 -2.27 8.54
CA VAL A 43 5.18 -1.44 9.68
C VAL A 43 6.26 -2.15 10.49
N GLN A 44 7.24 -1.39 10.95
CA GLN A 44 8.32 -1.86 11.81
C GLN A 44 8.55 -0.85 12.91
N ARG A 45 8.97 -1.32 14.08
CA ARG A 45 9.26 -0.45 15.22
C ARG A 45 10.76 -0.19 15.35
N CYS A 46 11.16 1.08 15.37
CA CYS A 46 12.49 1.56 15.68
C CYS A 46 12.86 1.29 17.14
N LYS A 47 14.15 1.39 17.45
CA LYS A 47 14.65 1.25 18.83
C LYS A 47 14.10 2.32 19.78
N SER A 48 13.88 3.54 19.26
CA SER A 48 13.29 4.68 19.98
C SER A 48 11.78 4.55 20.17
N GLY A 49 11.13 3.61 19.49
CA GLY A 49 9.74 3.23 19.72
C GLY A 49 8.75 3.70 18.66
N GLU A 50 9.16 4.57 17.74
CA GLU A 50 8.42 4.86 16.50
C GLU A 50 8.21 3.61 15.64
#